data_AF-A0A151AP16-F1
#
_entry.id   AF-A0A151AP16-F1
#
_cell.length_a   1.000
_cell.length_b   1.000
_cell.length_c   1.000
_cell.angle_alpha   90.00
_cell.angle_beta   90.00
_cell.angle_gamma   90.00
#
_symmetry.space_group_name_H-M   'P 1'
#
loop_
_entity.id
_entity.type
_entity.pdbx_description
1 polymer ?
#
loop_
_entity_poly.entity_id
_entity_poly.type
_entity_poly.pdbx_seq_one_letter_code
_entity_poly.pdbx_strand_id
1 'polypeptide(L)'
;MKKNKEVQQLLRSIIRLDLIVGLVLGIVVYFVKSDYVFVCLLGFFLATINFFINSYITEYAIIVNRNNGKVLMVLGYFFRMFLVGIIGAVLFTHNKFNVIAYMLGYTFRFSSLILYGLSLKNKN
;
A
#
# COMPACT_ATOMS: atom_id res chain seq x y z
N MET A 1 4.43 -11.55 -21.89
CA MET A 1 4.11 -11.83 -20.47
C MET A 1 2.59 -11.91 -20.32
N LYS A 2 2.01 -13.11 -20.25
CA LYS A 2 0.54 -13.30 -20.24
C LYS A 2 0.02 -13.02 -18.82
N LYS A 3 -0.14 -11.73 -18.52
CA LYS A 3 -0.55 -11.22 -17.20
C LYS A 3 -1.93 -11.78 -16.85
N ASN A 4 -2.09 -12.34 -15.65
CA ASN A 4 -3.33 -13.00 -15.26
C ASN A 4 -4.47 -11.95 -15.24
N LYS A 5 -5.50 -12.16 -16.06
CA LYS A 5 -6.62 -11.21 -16.21
C LYS A 5 -7.32 -10.94 -14.87
N GLU A 6 -7.35 -11.92 -13.98
CA GLU A 6 -7.94 -11.82 -12.65
C GLU A 6 -7.15 -10.87 -11.75
N VAL A 7 -5.82 -11.01 -11.73
CA VAL A 7 -4.92 -10.13 -10.95
C VAL A 7 -5.03 -8.69 -11.44
N GLN A 8 -5.12 -8.47 -12.76
CA GLN A 8 -5.34 -7.13 -13.30
C GLN A 8 -6.67 -6.53 -12.88
N GLN A 9 -7.74 -7.32 -12.89
CA GLN A 9 -9.08 -6.85 -12.53
C GLN A 9 -9.17 -6.52 -11.03
N LEU A 10 -8.48 -7.31 -10.19
CA LEU A 10 -8.30 -7.05 -8.77
C LEU A 10 -7.56 -5.73 -8.55
N LEU A 11 -6.39 -5.56 -9.18
CA LEU A 11 -5.58 -4.34 -9.05
C LEU A 11 -6.36 -3.10 -9.48
N ARG A 12 -7.08 -3.13 -10.61
CA ARG A 12 -7.90 -1.99 -11.07
C ARG A 12 -9.04 -1.65 -10.11
N SER A 13 -9.62 -2.65 -9.46
CA SER A 13 -10.71 -2.42 -8.51
C SER A 13 -10.20 -1.82 -7.21
N ILE A 14 -9.05 -2.32 -6.72
CA ILE A 14 -8.38 -1.78 -5.54
C ILE A 14 -7.93 -0.33 -5.76
N ILE A 15 -7.34 0.01 -6.92
CA ILE A 15 -6.96 1.41 -7.24
C ILE A 15 -8.13 2.37 -7.08
N ARG A 16 -9.31 2.00 -7.59
CA ARG A 16 -10.49 2.86 -7.50
C ARG A 16 -10.91 3.08 -6.05
N LEU A 17 -10.86 2.04 -5.23
CA LEU A 17 -11.13 2.16 -3.80
C LEU A 17 -10.06 2.97 -3.08
N ASP A 18 -8.80 2.83 -3.46
CA ASP A 18 -7.70 3.59 -2.85
C ASP A 18 -7.78 5.08 -3.12
N LEU A 19 -8.23 5.48 -4.29
CA LEU A 19 -8.48 6.89 -4.59
C LEU A 19 -9.59 7.45 -3.68
N ILE A 20 -10.67 6.69 -3.49
CA ILE A 20 -11.78 7.10 -2.63
C ILE A 20 -11.32 7.18 -1.17
N VAL A 21 -10.68 6.11 -0.66
CA VAL A 21 -10.20 6.04 0.73
C VAL A 21 -9.12 7.09 0.98
N GLY A 22 -8.20 7.30 0.04
CA GLY A 22 -7.16 8.32 0.14
C GLY A 22 -7.73 9.74 0.18
N LEU A 23 -8.75 10.04 -0.63
CA LEU A 23 -9.45 11.33 -0.59
C LEU A 23 -10.17 11.54 0.75
N VAL A 24 -10.93 10.55 1.21
CA VAL A 24 -11.63 10.62 2.50
C VAL A 24 -10.64 10.80 3.65
N LEU A 25 -9.54 10.03 3.64
CA LEU A 25 -8.48 10.15 4.63
C LEU A 25 -7.86 11.55 4.62
N GLY A 26 -7.55 12.11 3.45
CA GLY A 26 -7.00 13.46 3.32
C GLY A 26 -7.94 14.52 3.90
N ILE A 27 -9.24 14.42 3.60
CA ILE A 27 -10.26 15.33 4.15
C ILE A 27 -10.34 15.21 5.68
N VAL A 28 -10.41 13.99 6.21
CA VAL A 28 -10.48 13.76 7.66
C VAL A 28 -9.25 14.33 8.37
N VAL A 29 -8.05 14.08 7.85
CA VAL A 29 -6.81 14.60 8.45
C VAL A 29 -6.74 16.12 8.34
N TYR A 30 -7.26 16.71 7.26
CA TYR A 30 -7.29 18.17 7.09
C TYR A 30 -8.07 18.86 8.21
N PHE A 31 -9.23 18.31 8.60
CA PHE A 31 -10.02 18.84 9.71
C PHE A 31 -9.38 18.62 11.09
N VAL A 32 -8.54 17.60 11.26
CA VAL A 32 -7.83 17.36 12.51
C VAL A 32 -6.60 18.27 12.61
N LYS A 33 -5.71 18.21 11.62
CA LYS A 33 -4.47 18.97 11.50
C LYS A 33 -3.98 18.99 10.05
N SER A 34 -4.14 20.14 9.39
CA SER A 34 -3.71 20.38 8.00
C SER A 34 -2.25 20.02 7.72
N ASP A 35 -1.35 20.26 8.68
CA ASP A 35 0.09 20.08 8.51
C ASP A 35 0.49 18.61 8.28
N TYR A 36 -0.34 17.68 8.75
CA TYR A 36 -0.08 16.24 8.63
C TYR A 36 -0.75 15.59 7.41
N VAL A 37 -1.57 16.32 6.65
CA VAL A 37 -2.29 15.78 5.49
C VAL A 37 -1.31 15.21 4.47
N PHE A 38 -0.29 15.98 4.10
CA PHE A 38 0.71 15.56 3.12
C PHE A 38 1.48 14.33 3.60
N VAL A 39 1.90 14.31 4.87
CA VAL A 39 2.64 13.20 5.46
C VAL A 39 1.80 11.92 5.54
N CYS A 40 0.52 12.05 5.87
CA CYS A 40 -0.42 10.94 5.91
C CYS A 40 -0.69 10.38 4.51
N LEU A 41 -0.94 11.24 3.52
CA LEU A 41 -1.10 10.83 2.13
C LEU A 41 0.17 10.18 1.56
N LEU A 42 1.35 10.63 1.98
CA LEU A 42 2.63 10.01 1.62
C LEU A 42 2.72 8.57 2.14
N GLY A 43 2.33 8.34 3.40
CA GLY A 43 2.23 6.99 3.98
C GLY A 43 1.26 6.09 3.20
N PHE A 44 0.08 6.62 2.87
CA PHE A 44 -0.92 5.92 2.07
C PHE A 44 -0.42 5.59 0.65
N PHE A 45 0.30 6.52 0.04
CA PHE A 45 0.90 6.34 -1.29
C PHE A 45 2.02 5.30 -1.29
N LEU A 46 2.87 5.28 -0.26
CA LEU A 46 3.88 4.23 -0.15
C LEU A 46 3.29 2.85 0.11
N ALA A 47 2.25 2.75 0.94
CA ALA A 47 1.51 1.50 1.10
C ALA A 47 0.92 1.03 -0.24
N THR A 48 0.45 1.96 -1.08
CA THR A 48 -0.01 1.69 -2.43
C THR A 48 1.08 1.08 -3.30
N ILE A 49 2.23 1.74 -3.40
CA ILE A 49 3.38 1.24 -4.17
C ILE A 49 3.81 -0.13 -3.66
N ASN A 50 3.90 -0.31 -2.33
CA ASN A 50 4.28 -1.57 -1.71
C ASN A 50 3.34 -2.71 -2.08
N PHE A 51 2.03 -2.44 -2.14
CA PHE A 51 1.04 -3.42 -2.56
C PHE A 51 1.22 -3.82 -4.03
N PHE A 52 1.45 -2.85 -4.92
CA PHE A 52 1.71 -3.13 -6.34
C PHE A 52 2.95 -3.99 -6.54
N ILE A 53 4.07 -3.56 -5.96
CA ILE A 53 5.32 -4.31 -6.01
C ILE A 53 5.09 -5.73 -5.47
N ASN A 54 4.31 -5.89 -4.39
CA ASN A 54 3.99 -7.21 -3.86
C ASN A 54 3.21 -8.06 -4.85
N SER A 55 2.18 -7.49 -5.45
CA SER A 55 1.33 -8.21 -6.40
C SER A 55 2.13 -8.67 -7.62
N TYR A 56 3.01 -7.82 -8.16
CA TYR A 56 3.88 -8.17 -9.28
C TYR A 56 4.91 -9.25 -8.92
N ILE A 57 5.60 -9.11 -7.78
CA ILE A 57 6.59 -10.09 -7.33
C ILE A 57 5.92 -11.44 -7.07
N THR A 58 4.75 -11.45 -6.43
CA THR A 58 3.99 -12.68 -6.17
C THR A 58 3.50 -13.32 -7.46
N GLU A 59 2.93 -12.54 -8.40
CA GLU A 59 2.52 -13.06 -9.72
C GLU A 59 3.71 -13.69 -10.46
N TYR A 60 4.85 -13.01 -10.48
CA TYR A 60 6.07 -13.52 -11.10
C TYR A 60 6.58 -14.81 -10.43
N ALA A 61 6.63 -14.82 -9.10
CA ALA A 61 7.15 -15.95 -8.34
C ALA A 61 6.26 -17.21 -8.43
N ILE A 62 4.94 -17.04 -8.56
CA ILE A 62 4.01 -18.14 -8.83
C ILE A 62 4.25 -18.74 -10.23
N ILE A 63 4.51 -17.89 -11.24
CA ILE A 63 4.72 -18.34 -12.63
C ILE A 63 6.07 -19.08 -12.79
N VAL A 64 7.12 -18.68 -12.05
CA VAL A 64 8.51 -19.13 -12.29
C VAL A 64 8.94 -20.36 -11.45
N ASN A 65 8.02 -21.03 -10.75
CA ASN A 65 8.18 -22.31 -10.02
C ASN A 65 9.62 -22.90 -9.83
N ARG A 66 10.26 -22.65 -8.68
CA ARG A 66 10.73 -23.68 -7.70
C ARG A 66 11.85 -23.26 -6.72
N ASN A 67 12.67 -22.24 -6.94
CA ASN A 67 13.61 -21.79 -5.88
C ASN A 67 13.90 -20.28 -5.91
N ASN A 68 14.16 -19.72 -7.10
CA ASN A 68 14.49 -18.30 -7.26
C ASN A 68 13.33 -17.37 -6.88
N GLY A 69 12.08 -17.81 -7.08
CA GLY A 69 10.90 -17.03 -6.70
C GLY A 69 10.76 -16.81 -5.19
N LYS A 70 11.17 -17.78 -4.35
CA LYS A 70 11.14 -17.65 -2.90
C LYS A 70 12.18 -16.62 -2.42
N VAL A 71 13.39 -16.70 -2.98
CA VAL A 71 14.47 -15.74 -2.68
C VAL A 71 14.05 -14.33 -3.10
N LEU A 72 13.44 -14.17 -4.27
CA LEU A 72 12.94 -12.87 -4.75
C LEU A 72 11.84 -12.30 -3.85
N MET A 73 10.91 -13.14 -3.36
CA MET A 73 9.89 -12.72 -2.40
C MET A 73 10.51 -12.21 -1.09
N VAL A 74 11.48 -12.95 -0.52
CA VAL A 74 12.15 -12.58 0.73
C VAL A 74 12.98 -11.30 0.58
N LEU A 75 13.81 -11.21 -0.46
CA LEU A 75 14.59 -10.00 -0.74
C LEU A 75 13.68 -8.79 -0.99
N GLY A 76 12.60 -8.98 -1.74
CA GLY A 76 11.61 -7.94 -2.01
C GLY A 76 10.89 -7.46 -0.75
N TYR A 77 10.67 -8.34 0.23
CA TYR A 77 10.10 -7.99 1.53
C TYR A 77 11.05 -7.09 2.33
N PHE A 78 12.31 -7.51 2.50
CA PHE A 78 13.31 -6.72 3.23
C PHE A 78 13.56 -5.36 2.58
N PHE A 79 13.74 -5.33 1.26
CA PHE A 79 13.93 -4.07 0.52
C PHE A 79 12.80 -3.06 0.78
N ARG A 80 11.54 -3.52 0.75
CA ARG A 80 10.37 -2.66 1.04
C ARG A 80 10.30 -2.24 2.50
N MET A 81 10.64 -3.14 3.43
CA MET A 81 10.72 -2.82 4.85
C MET A 81 11.76 -1.72 5.12
N PHE A 82 12.93 -1.81 4.49
CA PHE A 82 13.95 -0.77 4.56
C PHE A 82 13.48 0.55 3.95
N LEU A 83 12.84 0.54 2.77
CA LEU A 83 12.31 1.76 2.16
C LEU A 83 11.30 2.48 3.06
N VAL A 84 10.32 1.75 3.61
CA VAL A 84 9.31 2.30 4.52
C VAL A 84 9.97 2.86 5.78
N GLY A 85 10.95 2.14 6.33
CA GLY A 85 11.69 2.53 7.52
C GLY A 85 12.55 3.77 7.33
N ILE A 86 13.30 3.86 6.22
CA ILE A 86 14.14 5.02 5.89
C ILE A 86 13.28 6.28 5.75
N ILE A 87 12.14 6.18 5.05
CA ILE A 87 11.23 7.33 4.88
C ILE A 87 10.64 7.76 6.23
N GLY A 88 10.23 6.80 7.07
CA GLY A 88 9.82 7.08 8.44
C GLY A 88 10.91 7.77 9.27
N ALA A 89 12.17 7.34 9.14
CA ALA A 89 13.30 7.94 9.85
C ALA A 89 13.57 9.38 9.40
N VAL A 90 13.50 9.66 8.10
CA VAL A 90 13.64 11.02 7.55
C VAL A 90 12.50 11.94 8.02
N LEU A 91 11.29 11.41 8.16
CA LEU A 91 10.16 12.17 8.69
C LEU A 91 10.33 12.47 10.19
N PHE A 92 10.94 11.55 10.94
CA PHE A 92 11.22 11.71 12.38
C PHE A 92 12.18 12.87 12.67
N THR A 93 13.19 13.10 11.81
CA THR A 93 14.16 14.19 12.02
C THR A 93 13.53 15.57 11.90
N HIS A 94 12.42 15.70 11.18
CA HIS A 94 11.68 16.96 11.04
C HIS A 94 10.70 17.17 12.19
N ASN A 95 9.83 16.19 12.44
CA ASN A 95 8.87 16.22 13.54
C ASN A 95 8.48 14.80 13.92
N LYS A 96 8.62 14.45 15.21
CA LYS A 96 8.27 13.12 15.73
C LYS A 96 6.82 12.72 15.43
N PHE A 97 5.91 13.68 15.41
CA PHE A 97 4.49 13.45 15.11
C PHE A 97 4.22 13.13 13.62
N ASN A 98 5.14 13.49 12.71
CA ASN A 98 5.03 13.12 11.30
C ASN A 98 5.07 11.61 11.11
N VAL A 99 5.84 10.89 11.94
CA VAL A 99 5.88 9.42 11.88
C VAL A 99 4.52 8.81 12.20
N ILE A 100 3.80 9.38 13.15
CA ILE A 100 2.45 8.91 13.52
C ILE A 100 1.48 9.14 12.35
N ALA A 101 1.48 10.34 11.78
CA ALA A 101 0.66 10.65 10.60
C ALA A 101 0.96 9.73 9.41
N TYR A 102 2.24 9.48 9.17
CA TYR A 102 2.73 8.57 8.15
C TYR A 102 2.24 7.12 8.38
N MET A 103 2.39 6.61 9.60
CA MET A 103 1.94 5.26 9.97
C MET A 103 0.42 5.12 9.87
N LEU A 104 -0.33 6.17 10.24
CA LEU A 104 -1.79 6.20 10.09
C LEU A 104 -2.18 6.04 8.63
N GLY A 105 -1.59 6.83 7.72
CA GLY A 105 -1.88 6.73 6.30
C GLY A 105 -1.48 5.40 5.69
N TYR A 106 -0.30 4.88 6.08
CA TYR A 106 0.15 3.56 5.65
C TYR A 106 -0.83 2.45 6.07
N THR A 107 -1.34 2.52 7.30
CA THR A 107 -2.27 1.53 7.85
C THR A 107 -3.68 1.68 7.26
N PHE A 108 -4.15 2.89 7.00
CA PHE A 108 -5.49 3.13 6.44
C PHE A 108 -5.67 2.51 5.05
N ARG A 109 -4.58 2.23 4.35
CA ARG A 109 -4.61 1.48 3.09
C ARG A 109 -5.23 0.09 3.23
N PHE A 110 -5.11 -0.55 4.39
CA PHE A 110 -5.76 -1.84 4.66
C PHE A 110 -7.28 -1.73 4.59
N SER A 111 -7.86 -0.56 4.88
CA SER A 111 -9.31 -0.33 4.74
C SER A 111 -9.78 -0.53 3.30
N SER A 112 -9.03 -0.06 2.29
CA SER A 112 -9.37 -0.32 0.88
C SER A 112 -9.40 -1.80 0.53
N LEU A 113 -8.46 -2.58 1.07
CA LEU A 113 -8.39 -4.02 0.87
C LEU A 113 -9.59 -4.73 1.50
N ILE A 114 -9.96 -4.34 2.72
CA ILE A 114 -11.14 -4.87 3.42
C ILE A 114 -12.41 -4.55 2.64
N LEU A 115 -12.59 -3.29 2.22
CA LEU A 115 -13.74 -2.87 1.41
C LEU A 115 -13.84 -3.65 0.09
N TYR A 116 -12.71 -3.89 -0.56
CA TYR A 116 -12.67 -4.73 -1.76
C TYR A 116 -13.10 -6.17 -1.48
N GLY A 117 -12.61 -6.78 -0.39
CA GLY A 117 -13.01 -8.12 0.03
C GLY A 117 -14.51 -8.24 0.34
N LEU A 118 -15.08 -7.23 0.99
CA LEU A 118 -16.52 -7.15 1.24
C LEU A 118 -17.33 -6.99 -0.07
N SER A 119 -16.84 -6.18 -1.00
CA SER A 119 -17.47 -6.01 -2.32
C SER A 119 -17.47 -7.30 -3.16
N LEU A 120 -16.50 -8.20 -2.96
CA LEU A 120 -16.49 -9.52 -3.61
C LEU A 120 -17.55 -10.45 -3.02
N LYS A 121 -17.70 -10.47 -1.68
CA LYS A 121 -18.72 -11.28 -1.00
C LYS A 121 -20.14 -10.91 -1.46
N ASN A 122 -20.42 -9.63 -1.70
CA ASN A 122 -21.75 -9.17 -2.10
C ASN A 122 -22.10 -9.45 -3.58
N LYS A 123 -21.15 -9.98 -4.37
CA LYS A 123 -21.32 -10.30 -5.79
C LYS A 123 -21.50 -11.79 -6.08
N ASN A 124 -21.27 -12.64 -5.07
CA ASN A 124 -21.46 -14.09 -5.09
C ASN A 124 -22.68 -14.44 -4.24
#